data_AF-A0A925PHT4-F1
#
_entry.id   AF-A0A925PHT4-F1
#
_cell.length_a   1.000
_cell.length_b   1.000
_cell.length_c   1.000
_cell.angle_alpha   90.00
_cell.angle_beta   90.00
_cell.angle_gamma   90.00
#
_symmetry.space_group_name_H-M   'P 1'
#
loop_
_entity.id
_entity.type
_entity.pdbx_description
1 polymer ?
#
loop_
_entity_poly.entity_id
_entity_poly.type
_entity_poly.pdbx_seq_one_letter_code
_entity_poly.pdbx_strand_id
1 'polypeptide(L)'
;MNALPIPRSEAQALLAPLMRFRHVALAVSGGPDSLALMRLAAHWRAELGLALKLSVLTVDHGLRASSRDEALMVGRLAAELGLPHAILTWAGRDPHTG
;
A
#
# COMPACT_ATOMS: atom_id res chain seq x y z
N MET A 1 9.12 20.50 12.20
CA MET A 1 8.49 19.75 13.31
C MET A 1 8.80 18.28 13.09
N ASN A 2 9.57 17.64 13.97
CA ASN A 2 9.78 16.19 13.89
C ASN A 2 8.54 15.51 14.48
N ALA A 3 7.68 14.97 13.64
CA ALA A 3 6.62 14.08 14.09
C ALA A 3 7.27 12.83 14.71
N LEU A 4 6.76 12.39 15.86
CA LEU A 4 7.17 11.14 16.47
C LEU A 4 6.69 9.97 15.59
N PRO A 5 7.43 8.84 15.54
CA PRO A 5 6.94 7.64 14.86
C PRO A 5 5.61 7.17 15.46
N ILE A 6 4.68 6.74 14.59
CA ILE A 6 3.39 6.18 15.02
C ILE A 6 3.65 4.87 15.77
N PRO A 7 3.27 4.75 17.06
CA PRO A 7 3.37 3.51 17.82
C PRO A 7 2.45 2.42 17.24
N ARG A 8 2.81 1.14 17.47
CA ARG A 8 1.99 0.01 17.00
C ARG A 8 0.56 0.04 17.53
N SER A 9 0.38 0.38 18.80
CA SER A 9 -0.95 0.49 19.44
C SER A 9 -1.82 1.58 18.79
N GLU A 10 -1.22 2.70 18.40
CA GLU A 10 -1.92 3.77 17.70
C GLU A 10 -2.33 3.31 16.30
N ALA A 11 -1.42 2.67 15.55
CA ALA A 11 -1.74 2.11 14.24
C ALA A 11 -2.85 1.05 14.32
N GLN A 12 -2.82 0.17 15.32
CA GLN A 12 -3.89 -0.81 15.57
C GLN A 12 -5.24 -0.12 15.77
N ALA A 13 -5.32 0.91 16.62
CA ALA A 13 -6.55 1.63 16.89
C ALA A 13 -7.10 2.33 15.63
N LEU A 14 -6.21 2.95 14.84
CA LEU A 14 -6.58 3.62 13.59
C LEU A 14 -7.06 2.64 12.52
N LEU A 15 -6.50 1.43 12.45
CA LEU A 15 -6.84 0.43 11.45
C LEU A 15 -7.97 -0.51 11.88
N ALA A 16 -8.28 -0.62 13.18
CA ALA A 16 -9.33 -1.48 13.72
C ALA A 16 -10.70 -1.38 13.00
N PRO A 17 -11.19 -0.20 12.56
CA PRO A 17 -12.45 -0.10 11.83
C PRO A 17 -12.47 -0.87 10.51
N LEU A 18 -11.31 -1.20 9.93
CA LEU A 18 -11.19 -1.97 8.70
C LEU A 18 -11.41 -3.48 8.92
N MET A 19 -11.42 -3.97 10.16
CA MET A 19 -11.70 -5.38 10.49
C MET A 19 -13.12 -5.83 10.09
N ARG A 20 -14.03 -4.88 9.81
CA ARG A 20 -15.36 -5.19 9.30
C ARG A 20 -15.32 -5.82 7.89
N PHE A 21 -14.20 -5.71 7.19
CA PHE A 21 -14.01 -6.26 5.85
C PHE A 21 -13.17 -7.54 5.92
N ARG A 22 -13.48 -8.52 5.07
CA ARG A 22 -12.67 -9.75 4.97
C ARG A 22 -11.38 -9.55 4.17
N HIS A 23 -11.35 -8.53 3.32
CA HIS A 23 -10.20 -8.20 2.49
C HIS A 23 -10.08 -6.68 2.35
N VAL A 24 -8.90 -6.15 2.68
CA VAL A 24 -8.52 -4.76 2.45
C VAL A 24 -7.43 -4.71 1.37
N ALA A 25 -7.61 -3.82 0.39
CA ALA A 25 -6.58 -3.48 -0.59
C ALA A 25 -5.99 -2.11 -0.27
N LEU A 26 -4.67 -2.05 -0.13
CA LEU A 26 -3.93 -0.83 0.17
C LEU A 26 -3.32 -0.26 -1.11
N ALA A 27 -3.68 0.97 -1.46
CA ALA A 27 -3.03 1.70 -2.54
C ALA A 27 -1.68 2.26 -2.04
N VAL A 28 -0.59 1.93 -2.73
CA VAL A 28 0.77 2.34 -2.37
C VAL A 28 1.46 2.93 -3.59
N SER A 29 1.80 4.21 -3.53
CA SER A 29 2.41 4.95 -4.65
C SER A 29 3.92 4.76 -4.76
N GLY A 30 4.58 4.34 -3.67
CA GLY A 30 6.04 4.30 -3.58
C GLY A 30 6.64 5.51 -2.86
N GLY A 31 5.83 6.52 -2.55
CA GLY A 31 6.23 7.62 -1.68
C GLY A 31 6.38 7.17 -0.21
N PRO A 32 7.18 7.90 0.59
CA PRO A 32 7.54 7.51 1.96
C PRO A 32 6.33 7.27 2.86
N ASP A 33 5.31 8.13 2.77
CA ASP A 33 4.09 8.00 3.60
C ASP A 33 3.32 6.72 3.28
N SER A 34 3.16 6.41 1.99
CA SER A 34 2.46 5.21 1.55
C SER A 34 3.22 3.92 1.90
N LEU A 35 4.56 3.96 1.86
CA LEU A 35 5.40 2.87 2.30
C LEU A 35 5.36 2.69 3.82
N ALA A 36 5.35 3.78 4.59
CA ALA A 36 5.17 3.74 6.04
C ALA A 36 3.81 3.13 6.41
N LEU A 37 2.72 3.56 5.75
CA LEU A 37 1.40 2.99 5.93
C LEU A 37 1.37 1.49 5.58
N MET A 38 2.02 1.07 4.49
CA MET A 38 2.14 -0.34 4.12
C MET A 38 2.81 -1.17 5.22
N ARG A 39 3.90 -0.65 5.81
CA ARG A 39 4.58 -1.32 6.93
C ARG A 39 3.69 -1.40 8.16
N LEU A 40 3.00 -0.33 8.54
CA LEU A 40 2.07 -0.33 9.68
C LEU A 40 0.93 -1.33 9.48
N ALA A 41 0.33 -1.36 8.28
CA ALA A 41 -0.73 -2.29 7.94
C ALA A 41 -0.25 -3.76 7.92
N ALA A 42 0.98 -4.02 7.47
CA ALA A 42 1.58 -5.36 7.52
C ALA A 42 1.73 -5.87 8.97
N HIS A 43 2.22 -5.02 9.88
CA HIS A 43 2.36 -5.37 11.29
C HIS A 43 1.00 -5.61 11.94
N TRP A 44 0.05 -4.71 11.71
CA TRP A 44 -1.32 -4.85 12.21
C TRP A 44 -1.97 -6.17 11.73
N ARG A 45 -1.83 -6.52 10.45
CA ARG A 45 -2.32 -7.79 9.90
C ARG A 45 -1.64 -9.00 10.56
N ALA A 46 -0.34 -8.93 10.84
CA ALA A 46 0.39 -10.02 11.49
C ALA A 46 -0.14 -10.28 12.93
N GLU A 47 -0.50 -9.23 13.67
CA GLU A 47 -1.03 -9.33 15.03
C GLU A 47 -2.45 -9.91 15.08
N LEU A 48 -3.24 -9.71 14.03
CA LEU A 48 -4.59 -10.29 13.88
C LEU A 48 -4.61 -11.76 13.41
N GLY A 49 -3.49 -12.28 12.89
CA GLY A 49 -3.42 -13.59 12.26
C GLY A 49 -4.11 -13.64 10.88
N LEU A 50 -4.58 -14.83 10.48
CA LEU A 50 -5.13 -15.08 9.13
C LEU A 50 -6.56 -14.54 8.92
N ALA A 51 -7.13 -13.82 9.89
CA ALA A 51 -8.52 -13.35 9.84
C ALA A 51 -8.79 -12.27 8.78
N LEU A 52 -7.77 -11.47 8.43
CA LEU A 52 -7.87 -10.38 7.46
C LEU A 52 -6.93 -10.62 6.28
N LYS A 53 -7.48 -10.65 5.07
CA LYS A 53 -6.68 -10.59 3.85
C LYS A 53 -6.24 -9.14 3.59
N LEU A 54 -4.96 -8.93 3.35
CA LEU A 54 -4.39 -7.63 2.99
C LEU A 54 -3.62 -7.79 1.67
N SER A 55 -3.90 -6.93 0.68
CA SER A 55 -3.15 -6.87 -0.58
C SER A 55 -2.68 -5.44 -0.86
N VAL A 56 -1.59 -5.30 -1.59
CA VAL A 56 -1.04 -4.01 -2.01
C VAL A 56 -1.28 -3.80 -3.49
N LEU A 57 -1.70 -2.60 -3.86
CA LEU A 57 -1.94 -2.20 -5.25
C LEU A 57 -1.13 -0.95 -5.56
N THR A 58 -0.42 -0.94 -6.69
CA THR A 58 0.27 0.25 -7.19
C THR A 58 -0.19 0.53 -8.61
N VAL A 59 -0.55 1.78 -8.89
CA VAL A 59 -0.93 2.20 -10.24
C VAL A 59 0.31 2.66 -11.00
N ASP A 60 0.61 1.97 -12.08
CA ASP A 60 1.57 2.43 -13.08
C ASP A 60 0.81 3.27 -14.10
N HIS A 61 0.97 4.59 -14.01
CA HIS A 61 0.20 5.54 -14.82
C HIS A 61 0.85 5.88 -16.16
N GLY A 62 2.10 5.45 -16.39
CA GLY A 62 2.83 5.74 -17.63
C GLY A 62 3.20 7.22 -17.89
N LEU A 63 2.61 8.18 -17.16
CA LEU A 63 2.91 9.63 -17.30
C LEU A 63 4.40 10.02 -17.11
N ARG A 64 5.18 9.17 -16.43
CA ARG A 64 6.63 9.37 -16.23
C ARG A 64 7.34 8.05 -16.45
N ALA A 65 8.55 8.10 -16.99
CA ALA A 65 9.38 6.91 -17.23
C ALA A 65 9.63 6.10 -15.94
N SER A 66 9.74 6.77 -14.79
CA SER A 66 9.97 6.11 -13.48
C SER A 66 8.76 5.40 -12.90
N SER A 67 7.54 5.59 -13.45
CA SER A 67 6.30 5.07 -12.84
C SER A 67 6.33 3.55 -12.68
N ARG A 68 6.84 2.84 -13.71
CA ARG A 68 6.99 1.39 -13.66
C ARG A 68 8.01 0.95 -12.63
N ASP A 69 9.16 1.62 -12.56
CA ASP A 69 10.24 1.28 -11.65
C ASP A 69 9.83 1.50 -10.18
N GLU A 70 9.08 2.57 -9.91
CA GLU A 70 8.46 2.83 -8.61
C GLU A 70 7.46 1.72 -8.24
N ALA A 71 6.60 1.31 -9.18
CA ALA A 71 5.65 0.22 -8.95
C ALA A 71 6.35 -1.13 -8.68
N LEU A 72 7.45 -1.41 -9.38
CA LEU A 72 8.29 -2.59 -9.14
C LEU A 72 9.02 -2.52 -7.79
N MET A 73 9.46 -1.34 -7.37
CA MET A 73 10.07 -1.12 -6.06
C MET A 73 9.07 -1.41 -4.94
N VAL A 74 7.83 -0.92 -5.05
CA VAL A 74 6.77 -1.24 -4.10
C VAL A 74 6.53 -2.75 -4.04
N GLY A 75 6.51 -3.44 -5.19
CA GLY A 75 6.31 -4.88 -5.24
C GLY A 75 7.38 -5.68 -4.48
N ARG A 76 8.65 -5.26 -4.57
CA ARG A 76 9.74 -5.88 -3.80
C ARG A 76 9.55 -5.68 -2.29
N LEU A 77 9.24 -4.46 -1.86
CA LEU A 77 8.99 -4.15 -0.44
C LEU A 77 7.75 -4.85 0.11
N ALA A 78 6.69 -5.00 -0.69
CA ALA A 78 5.49 -5.74 -0.31
C ALA A 78 5.81 -7.25 -0.14
N ALA A 79 6.63 -7.82 -1.02
CA ALA A 79 7.05 -9.21 -0.94
C ALA A 79 7.88 -9.49 0.32
N GLU A 80 8.78 -8.58 0.70
CA GLU A 80 9.54 -8.66 1.97
C GLU A 80 8.62 -8.70 3.21
N LEU A 81 7.44 -8.09 3.12
CA LEU A 81 6.42 -8.09 4.17
C LEU A 81 5.41 -9.25 4.05
N GLY A 82 5.58 -10.16 3.08
CA GLY A 82 4.65 -11.26 2.82
C GLY A 82 3.25 -10.80 2.38
N LEU A 83 3.16 -9.65 1.70
CA LEU A 83 1.91 -9.11 1.18
C LEU A 83 1.78 -9.37 -0.33
N PRO A 84 0.65 -9.94 -0.80
CA PRO A 84 0.35 -9.99 -2.23
C PRO A 84 0.33 -8.59 -2.83
N HIS A 85 1.02 -8.41 -3.96
CA HIS A 85 1.10 -7.14 -4.68
C HIS A 85 0.62 -7.29 -6.12
N ALA A 86 -0.06 -6.27 -6.63
CA ALA A 86 -0.37 -6.16 -8.05
C ALA A 86 -0.06 -4.75 -8.56
N ILE A 87 0.54 -4.68 -9.75
CA ILE A 87 0.68 -3.45 -10.51
C ILE A 87 -0.53 -3.33 -11.44
N LEU A 88 -1.25 -2.21 -11.30
CA LEU A 88 -2.37 -1.86 -12.15
C LEU A 88 -1.86 -0.86 -13.19
N THR A 89 -1.66 -1.31 -14.43
CA THR A 89 -1.27 -0.41 -15.51
C THR A 89 -2.48 0.35 -16.00
N TRP A 90 -2.44 1.67 -15.90
CA TRP A 90 -3.49 2.52 -16.45
C TRP A 90 -3.37 2.59 -17.97
N ALA A 91 -4.37 2.06 -18.66
CA ALA A 91 -4.44 2.09 -20.12
C ALA A 91 -5.18 3.33 -20.68
N GLY A 92 -5.09 4.49 -20.00
CA GLY A 92 -5.95 5.66 -20.27
C GLY A 92 -6.00 6.12 -21.74
N ARG A 93 -7.16 6.65 -22.16
CA ARG A 93 -7.21 7.55 -23.34
C ARG A 93 -6.41 8.82 -23.04
N ASP A 94 -5.84 9.38 -24.09
CA ASP A 94 -5.00 10.57 -24.10
C ASP A 94 -5.60 11.73 -23.25
N PRO A 95 -4.88 12.25 -22.23
CA PRO A 95 -5.34 13.39 -21.42
C PRO A 95 -5.52 14.70 -22.21
N HIS A 96 -5.14 14.74 -23.49
CA HIS A 96 -5.33 15.88 -24.39
C HIS A 96 -6.65 15.86 -25.19
N THR A 97 -7.57 14.92 -24.92
CA THR A 97 -8.85 14.82 -25.67
C THR A 97 -10.09 15.28 -24.87
N GLY A 98 -9.92 16.25 -23.98
CA GLY A 98 -11.01 16.94 -23.26
C GLY A 98 -11.55 18.14 -24.01
#